data_AF-A0A0F2NJJ1-F1
#
_entry.id   AF-A0A0F2NJJ1-F1
#
_cell.length_a   1.000
_cell.length_b   1.000
_cell.length_c   1.000
_cell.angle_alpha   90.00
_cell.angle_beta   90.00
_cell.angle_gamma   90.00
#
_symmetry.space_group_name_H-M   'P 1'
#
loop_
_entity.id
_entity.type
_entity.pdbx_description
1 polymer ?
#
loop_
_entity_poly.entity_id
_entity_poly.type
_entity_poly.pdbx_seq_one_letter_code
_entity_poly.pdbx_strand_id
1 'polypeptide(L)'
;MKKYISVLVVAFFLSIVGGVLTPASAATNDWQGPFTVPENFGVILAIDNEFNIYCTQFYTYNGVNLKYPDNATMYLAKIDYVRNRICFVAAGGKVYSLDLSNAQFTKYPGIAPNNLVGVVSDSAGIPYVLHYSGYIYYLNGGSWSTLSLPGGTTAVDMVMDKSDSIWIIGNKKIDYYTAVTNVQCYKDGVWVAYGKDLNHNLGRYAEIYIYNDKPYVIHRGWFDTLRVFNGTDWVDTSVQSYMLKFLPNKNKQEFLIECRDDSSTNYSIKVIDYRLDGSIRNVSHLISPGPYFGLSYKVGMSIVHTKGGIYYISTPISAVIVSVQAFNDTNYIRNSMLSTSGGIVQDASGTVLDEARQAKNEARTANTKLDTIQTTVTNIQNSIGADTTPPVVKIRTVSGAVATSGGSIQAVLDVSDNLSSTFTYSLDGSLYNPLPVNKVISLPVSSPGPNVISVWVKDQAGNVGTASISIRKL
;
A
#
# COMPACT_ATOMS: atom_id res chain seq x y z
N MET A 1 28.43 -14.39 -37.12
CA MET A 1 27.02 -14.00 -36.92
C MET A 1 27.00 -12.86 -35.91
N LYS A 2 26.64 -11.63 -36.30
CA LYS A 2 26.64 -10.47 -35.40
C LYS A 2 25.42 -10.56 -34.48
N LYS A 3 25.63 -10.62 -33.16
CA LYS A 3 24.54 -10.54 -32.16
C LYS A 3 24.19 -9.06 -31.98
N TYR A 4 22.93 -8.71 -32.22
CA TYR A 4 22.39 -7.40 -31.90
C TYR A 4 21.90 -7.42 -30.44
N ILE A 5 22.26 -6.41 -29.66
CA ILE A 5 21.78 -6.21 -28.29
C ILE A 5 20.82 -5.03 -28.33
N SER A 6 19.56 -5.26 -27.96
CA SER A 6 18.58 -4.20 -27.74
C SER A 6 18.57 -3.85 -26.26
N VAL A 7 18.90 -2.60 -25.93
CA VAL A 7 18.92 -2.12 -24.53
C VAL A 7 17.57 -1.48 -24.24
N LEU A 8 16.81 -2.05 -23.30
CA LEU A 8 15.62 -1.42 -22.72
C LEU A 8 15.99 -0.79 -21.38
N VAL A 9 15.97 0.55 -21.33
CA VAL A 9 16.17 1.29 -20.08
C VAL A 9 14.80 1.57 -19.46
N VAL A 10 14.53 0.98 -18.30
CA VAL A 10 13.36 1.32 -17.48
C VAL A 10 13.82 2.30 -16.41
N ALA A 11 13.53 3.59 -16.59
CA ALA A 11 13.87 4.66 -15.64
C ALA A 11 12.67 4.98 -14.74
N PHE A 12 12.91 5.12 -13.43
CA PHE A 12 11.94 5.63 -12.46
C PHE A 12 12.34 7.05 -12.05
N PHE A 13 11.41 8.01 -12.05
CA PHE A 13 11.70 9.42 -11.77
C PHE A 13 11.33 9.82 -10.32
N LEU A 14 12.29 10.41 -9.59
CA LEU A 14 12.08 11.26 -8.41
C LEU A 14 13.09 12.43 -8.46
N SER A 15 12.71 13.61 -7.95
CA SER A 15 13.39 14.91 -8.23
C SER A 15 14.79 15.13 -7.63
N ILE A 16 15.54 16.02 -8.28
CA ILE A 16 17.00 16.30 -8.28
C ILE A 16 17.54 17.05 -7.03
N VAL A 17 18.78 16.71 -6.61
CA VAL A 17 19.86 17.66 -6.22
C VAL A 17 21.19 17.09 -6.76
N GLY A 18 22.02 17.91 -7.41
CA GLY A 18 23.12 17.47 -8.28
C GLY A 18 24.53 17.44 -7.68
N GLY A 19 25.40 16.69 -8.37
CA GLY A 19 26.87 16.69 -8.25
C GLY A 19 27.51 16.17 -9.54
N VAL A 20 28.66 16.75 -9.94
CA VAL A 20 29.40 16.43 -11.16
C VAL A 20 30.73 15.76 -10.81
N LEU A 21 31.07 14.64 -11.46
CA LEU A 21 32.42 14.06 -11.45
C LEU A 21 32.90 13.71 -12.87
N THR A 22 34.18 13.96 -13.13
CA THR A 22 34.89 13.76 -14.42
C THR A 22 35.48 12.35 -14.57
N PRO A 23 35.58 11.78 -15.79
CA PRO A 23 36.02 10.40 -15.99
C PRO A 23 37.55 10.25 -16.19
N ALA A 24 38.09 9.12 -15.72
CA ALA A 24 39.39 8.59 -16.11
C ALA A 24 39.22 7.47 -17.16
N SER A 25 40.15 7.45 -18.12
CA SER A 25 40.11 6.80 -19.43
C SER A 25 40.32 5.28 -19.46
N ALA A 26 39.59 4.56 -20.33
CA ALA A 26 40.13 3.62 -21.34
C ALA A 26 39.02 3.12 -22.31
N ALA A 27 39.37 3.04 -23.61
CA ALA A 27 38.54 2.78 -24.79
C ALA A 27 37.95 1.34 -24.85
N THR A 28 36.80 1.06 -25.49
CA THR A 28 36.55 1.14 -26.95
C THR A 28 35.10 1.48 -27.35
N ASN A 29 34.98 1.99 -28.57
CA ASN A 29 33.90 2.76 -29.19
C ASN A 29 32.56 2.00 -29.40
N ASP A 30 31.45 2.55 -28.89
CA ASP A 30 30.35 3.12 -29.69
C ASP A 30 29.37 3.88 -28.77
N TRP A 31 28.96 5.08 -29.20
CA TRP A 31 28.15 6.10 -28.51
C TRP A 31 28.91 6.99 -27.50
N GLN A 32 29.27 8.22 -27.92
CA GLN A 32 29.95 9.25 -27.12
C GLN A 32 29.09 10.52 -26.95
N GLY A 33 27.93 10.37 -26.32
CA GLY A 33 27.19 11.50 -25.73
C GLY A 33 27.19 11.36 -24.22
N PRO A 34 27.39 12.43 -23.42
CA PRO A 34 27.20 12.34 -21.97
C PRO A 34 25.73 12.04 -21.68
N PHE A 35 25.43 10.81 -21.26
CA PHE A 35 24.14 10.45 -20.71
C PHE A 35 24.23 10.53 -19.19
N THR A 36 23.67 11.59 -18.62
CA THR A 36 23.59 11.76 -17.17
C THR A 36 22.42 10.92 -16.66
N VAL A 37 22.71 9.76 -16.08
CA VAL A 37 21.72 9.01 -15.30
C VAL A 37 21.54 9.76 -13.97
N PRO A 38 20.32 10.17 -13.58
CA PRO A 38 20.10 10.75 -12.26
C PRO A 38 20.52 9.76 -11.18
N GLU A 39 21.15 10.23 -10.10
CA GLU A 39 21.32 9.43 -8.89
C GLU A 39 19.92 9.07 -8.38
N ASN A 40 19.40 7.90 -8.77
CA ASN A 40 18.46 7.02 -8.07
C ASN A 40 17.89 5.93 -9.02
N PHE A 41 18.09 4.67 -8.60
CA PHE A 41 17.60 3.38 -9.14
C PHE A 41 17.48 3.23 -10.67
N GLY A 42 18.47 2.54 -11.26
CA GLY A 42 18.38 1.96 -12.61
C GLY A 42 18.67 0.47 -12.57
N VAL A 43 17.72 -0.36 -13.03
CA VAL A 43 17.97 -1.77 -13.36
C VAL A 43 18.07 -1.85 -14.89
N ILE A 44 19.26 -2.20 -15.40
CA ILE A 44 19.40 -2.55 -16.81
C ILE A 44 19.08 -4.05 -16.92
N LEU A 45 17.90 -4.36 -17.46
CA LEU A 45 17.54 -5.70 -17.89
C LEU A 45 17.87 -5.78 -19.37
N ALA A 46 18.95 -6.47 -19.72
CA ALA A 46 19.23 -6.83 -21.11
C ALA A 46 18.46 -8.12 -21.42
N ILE A 47 17.68 -8.14 -22.48
CA ILE A 47 17.02 -9.35 -22.97
C ILE A 47 17.66 -9.68 -24.31
N ASP A 48 18.20 -10.89 -24.46
CA ASP A 48 18.70 -11.32 -25.77
C ASP A 48 17.58 -11.87 -26.67
N ASN A 49 17.97 -12.25 -27.88
CA ASN A 49 17.05 -12.75 -28.90
C ASN A 49 16.46 -14.14 -28.56
N GLU A 50 16.87 -14.74 -27.44
CA GLU A 50 16.39 -16.02 -26.91
C GLU A 50 15.54 -15.82 -25.64
N PHE A 51 15.19 -14.57 -25.30
CA PHE A 51 14.45 -14.18 -24.09
C PHE A 51 15.19 -14.45 -22.77
N ASN A 52 16.51 -14.61 -22.80
CA ASN A 52 17.30 -14.68 -21.58
C ASN A 52 17.38 -13.28 -20.96
N ILE A 53 16.95 -13.14 -19.71
CA ILE A 53 17.08 -11.89 -18.94
C ILE A 53 18.47 -11.86 -18.31
N TYR A 54 19.34 -11.00 -18.84
CA TYR A 54 20.62 -10.66 -18.24
C TYR A 54 20.46 -9.39 -17.41
N CYS A 55 20.55 -9.53 -16.09
CA CYS A 55 20.90 -8.39 -15.25
C CYS A 55 22.42 -8.24 -15.29
N THR A 56 22.93 -7.31 -16.09
CA THR A 56 24.38 -7.17 -16.30
C THR A 56 25.07 -6.34 -15.22
N GLN A 57 24.35 -5.43 -14.55
CA GLN A 57 24.84 -4.65 -13.41
C GLN A 57 23.68 -3.91 -12.72
N PHE A 58 23.70 -3.86 -11.38
CA PHE A 58 22.93 -2.90 -10.59
C PHE A 58 23.84 -1.68 -10.31
N TYR A 59 23.51 -0.52 -10.87
CA TYR A 59 24.46 0.59 -10.90
C TYR A 59 24.50 1.44 -9.62
N THR A 60 23.46 1.46 -8.79
CA THR A 60 23.44 1.97 -7.40
C THR A 60 22.00 2.08 -6.88
N TYR A 61 21.78 1.83 -5.57
CA TYR A 61 20.56 2.26 -4.85
C TYR A 61 21.00 3.19 -3.72
N ASN A 62 20.54 4.44 -3.70
CA ASN A 62 20.97 5.47 -2.74
C ASN A 62 22.50 5.56 -2.57
N GLY A 63 23.26 5.48 -3.67
CA GLY A 63 24.73 5.53 -3.63
C GLY A 63 25.43 4.24 -3.20
N VAL A 64 24.70 3.14 -2.93
CA VAL A 64 25.28 1.83 -2.60
C VAL A 64 25.47 0.99 -3.88
N ASN A 65 26.73 0.60 -4.15
CA ASN A 65 27.07 -0.34 -5.23
C ASN A 65 26.55 -1.74 -4.90
N LEU A 66 25.51 -2.19 -5.59
CA LEU A 66 24.95 -3.53 -5.47
C LEU A 66 25.79 -4.50 -6.31
N LYS A 67 26.79 -5.13 -5.70
CA LYS A 67 27.51 -6.26 -6.32
C LYS A 67 26.75 -7.56 -6.08
N TYR A 68 26.52 -8.33 -7.15
CA TYR A 68 25.97 -9.68 -7.03
C TYR A 68 26.88 -10.53 -6.11
N PRO A 69 26.31 -11.25 -5.15
CA PRO A 69 27.05 -12.31 -4.48
C PRO A 69 27.38 -13.41 -5.51
N ASP A 70 28.64 -13.83 -5.57
CA ASP A 70 29.10 -15.03 -6.28
C ASP A 70 29.05 -15.03 -7.84
N ASN A 71 28.99 -13.88 -8.53
CA ASN A 71 28.89 -13.81 -10.01
C ASN A 71 27.73 -14.65 -10.61
N ALA A 72 26.65 -14.83 -9.88
CA ALA A 72 25.59 -15.75 -10.27
C ALA A 72 24.64 -15.15 -11.34
N THR A 73 24.31 -15.92 -12.38
CA THR A 73 23.28 -15.55 -13.37
C THR A 73 21.89 -15.74 -12.77
N MET A 74 21.04 -14.72 -12.85
CA MET A 74 19.65 -14.77 -12.41
C MET A 74 18.78 -15.48 -13.46
N TYR A 75 18.02 -16.50 -13.04
CA TYR A 75 17.11 -17.25 -13.93
C TYR A 75 15.66 -16.83 -13.76
N LEU A 76 15.29 -16.47 -12.53
CA LEU A 76 13.92 -16.18 -12.17
C LEU A 76 13.92 -15.13 -11.07
N ALA A 77 13.07 -14.12 -11.20
CA ALA A 77 12.83 -13.13 -10.15
C ALA A 77 11.34 -12.84 -10.03
N LYS A 78 10.85 -12.71 -8.80
CA LYS A 78 9.52 -12.21 -8.50
C LYS A 78 9.65 -11.04 -7.52
N ILE A 79 8.98 -9.94 -7.85
CA ILE A 79 8.96 -8.74 -7.01
C ILE A 79 7.80 -8.89 -6.05
N ASP A 80 8.09 -8.88 -4.75
CA ASP A 80 7.10 -8.75 -3.70
C ASP A 80 6.94 -7.27 -3.36
N TYR A 81 5.95 -6.65 -4.02
CA TYR A 81 5.62 -5.25 -3.82
C TYR A 81 5.08 -4.95 -2.41
N VAL A 82 4.43 -5.93 -1.78
CA VAL A 82 3.85 -5.74 -0.44
C VAL A 82 4.97 -5.60 0.58
N ARG A 83 6.04 -6.39 0.44
CA ARG A 83 7.14 -6.46 1.40
C ARG A 83 8.38 -5.66 0.97
N ASN A 84 8.31 -4.96 -0.17
CA ASN A 84 9.43 -4.21 -0.74
C ASN A 84 10.69 -5.10 -0.89
N ARG A 85 10.50 -6.32 -1.40
CA ARG A 85 11.56 -7.33 -1.56
C ARG A 85 11.55 -7.91 -2.96
N ILE A 86 12.71 -8.33 -3.44
CA ILE A 86 12.83 -9.14 -4.67
C ILE A 86 13.39 -10.49 -4.28
N CYS A 87 12.68 -11.56 -4.59
CA CYS A 87 13.21 -12.91 -4.47
C CYS A 87 13.62 -13.41 -5.83
N PHE A 88 14.79 -14.03 -5.91
CA PHE A 88 15.29 -14.57 -7.17
C PHE A 88 16.07 -15.85 -6.99
N VAL A 89 16.04 -16.67 -8.03
CA VAL A 89 16.80 -17.92 -8.15
C VAL A 89 17.94 -17.67 -9.12
N ALA A 90 19.15 -17.97 -8.69
CA ALA A 90 20.34 -17.90 -9.52
C ALA A 90 20.80 -19.29 -10.01
N ALA A 91 21.77 -19.29 -10.92
CA ALA A 91 22.41 -20.50 -11.47
C ALA A 91 22.75 -21.51 -10.36
N GLY A 92 22.41 -22.78 -10.60
CA GLY A 92 22.67 -23.86 -9.65
C GLY A 92 21.73 -23.90 -8.45
N GLY A 93 20.51 -23.36 -8.57
CA GLY A 93 19.45 -23.51 -7.56
C GLY A 93 19.67 -22.68 -6.29
N LYS A 94 20.56 -21.68 -6.32
CA LYS A 94 20.78 -20.79 -5.19
C LYS A 94 19.65 -19.76 -5.13
N VAL A 95 19.05 -19.58 -3.95
CA VAL A 95 17.96 -18.62 -3.75
C VAL A 95 18.48 -17.43 -2.98
N TYR A 96 18.06 -16.24 -3.41
CA TYR A 96 18.42 -14.98 -2.80
C TYR A 96 17.17 -14.12 -2.61
N SER A 97 17.24 -13.21 -1.65
CA SER A 97 16.34 -12.07 -1.58
C SER A 97 17.15 -10.77 -1.53
N LEU A 98 16.58 -9.71 -2.08
CA LEU A 98 17.05 -8.34 -1.96
C LEU A 98 15.97 -7.55 -1.23
N ASP A 99 16.30 -7.02 -0.06
CA ASP A 99 15.45 -6.06 0.64
C ASP A 99 15.66 -4.67 0.04
N LEU A 100 14.63 -4.13 -0.59
CA LEU A 100 14.71 -2.84 -1.30
C LEU A 100 14.70 -1.66 -0.31
N SER A 101 14.36 -1.86 0.96
CA SER A 101 14.38 -0.77 1.95
C SER A 101 15.81 -0.37 2.33
N ASN A 102 16.73 -1.34 2.34
CA ASN A 102 18.10 -1.18 2.82
C ASN A 102 19.16 -1.73 1.84
N ALA A 103 18.74 -2.20 0.66
CA ALA A 103 19.62 -2.76 -0.37
C ALA A 103 20.43 -3.99 0.09
N GLN A 104 19.94 -4.74 1.09
CA GLN A 104 20.64 -5.91 1.62
C GLN A 104 20.27 -7.19 0.85
N PHE A 105 21.29 -7.92 0.39
CA PHE A 105 21.12 -9.25 -0.16
C PHE A 105 21.18 -10.29 0.96
N THR A 106 20.18 -11.18 0.99
CA THR A 106 20.19 -12.37 1.82
C THR A 106 20.33 -13.60 0.93
N LYS A 107 21.39 -14.37 1.13
CA LYS A 107 21.57 -15.68 0.50
C LYS A 107 20.96 -16.74 1.39
N TYR A 108 20.03 -17.52 0.86
CA TYR A 108 19.43 -18.60 1.62
C TYR A 108 20.33 -19.85 1.61
N PRO A 109 20.47 -20.54 2.76
CA PRO A 109 21.27 -21.76 2.85
C PRO A 109 20.67 -22.90 2.03
N GLY A 110 21.53 -23.85 1.66
CA GLY A 110 21.18 -25.00 0.85
C GLY A 110 21.11 -24.69 -0.65
N ILE A 111 21.06 -25.76 -1.45
CA ILE A 111 20.75 -25.69 -2.87
C ILE A 111 19.28 -26.06 -2.97
N ALA A 112 18.47 -25.14 -3.48
CA ALA A 112 17.09 -25.46 -3.78
C ALA A 112 17.05 -26.50 -4.91
N PRO A 113 15.99 -27.30 -5.03
CA PRO A 113 15.85 -28.27 -6.11
C PRO A 113 16.13 -27.62 -7.48
N ASN A 114 16.78 -28.35 -8.39
CA ASN A 114 17.01 -27.87 -9.76
C ASN A 114 15.66 -27.59 -10.47
N ASN A 115 15.65 -26.84 -11.57
CA ASN A 115 14.43 -26.59 -12.37
C ASN A 115 13.31 -25.84 -11.62
N LEU A 116 13.64 -24.70 -11.00
CA LEU A 116 12.66 -23.82 -10.36
C LEU A 116 11.99 -22.90 -11.40
N VAL A 117 10.69 -22.69 -11.22
CA VAL A 117 9.83 -21.87 -12.10
C VAL A 117 9.10 -20.75 -11.36
N GLY A 118 9.09 -20.76 -10.02
CA GLY A 118 8.49 -19.72 -9.19
C GLY A 118 9.29 -19.48 -7.91
N VAL A 119 9.28 -18.26 -7.39
CA VAL A 119 9.80 -17.92 -6.05
C VAL A 119 8.94 -16.82 -5.41
N VAL A 120 8.62 -16.98 -4.13
CA VAL A 120 7.96 -15.97 -3.28
C VAL A 120 8.59 -16.02 -1.88
N SER A 121 8.35 -15.03 -1.02
CA SER A 121 8.79 -15.07 0.39
C SER A 121 7.74 -14.51 1.33
N ASP A 122 7.66 -15.04 2.54
CA ASP A 122 6.80 -14.51 3.60
C ASP A 122 7.36 -13.27 4.29
N SER A 123 6.58 -12.72 5.23
CA SER A 123 6.93 -11.55 6.02
C SER A 123 8.20 -11.78 6.85
N ALA A 124 8.43 -13.01 7.32
CA ALA A 124 9.65 -13.42 7.99
C ALA A 124 10.85 -13.55 7.03
N GLY A 125 10.61 -13.47 5.71
CA GLY A 125 11.63 -13.59 4.69
C GLY A 125 12.00 -15.04 4.39
N ILE A 126 11.16 -16.01 4.74
CA ILE A 126 11.36 -17.41 4.38
C ILE A 126 10.94 -17.58 2.91
N PRO A 127 11.84 -18.08 2.04
CA PRO A 127 11.52 -18.28 0.64
C PRO A 127 10.74 -19.57 0.44
N TYR A 128 9.78 -19.49 -0.48
CA TYR A 128 9.09 -20.61 -1.08
C TYR A 128 9.48 -20.64 -2.55
N VAL A 129 9.80 -21.82 -3.07
CA VAL A 129 10.16 -22.04 -4.47
C VAL A 129 9.23 -23.06 -5.10
N LEU A 130 8.84 -22.82 -6.34
CA LEU A 130 8.02 -23.71 -7.14
C LEU A 130 8.94 -24.46 -8.11
N HIS A 131 8.93 -25.78 -8.03
CA HIS A 131 9.65 -26.66 -8.93
C HIS A 131 8.84 -26.93 -10.20
N TYR A 132 9.50 -27.20 -11.33
CA TYR A 132 8.85 -27.48 -12.62
C TYR A 132 7.85 -28.65 -12.56
N SER A 133 8.08 -29.62 -11.68
CA SER A 133 7.13 -30.72 -11.40
C SER A 133 5.88 -30.30 -10.61
N GLY A 134 5.79 -29.04 -10.22
CA GLY A 134 4.70 -28.43 -9.47
C GLY A 134 4.70 -28.69 -7.96
N TYR A 135 5.84 -29.13 -7.40
CA TYR A 135 6.04 -29.18 -5.95
C TYR A 135 6.50 -27.81 -5.43
N ILE A 136 6.00 -27.43 -4.27
CA ILE A 136 6.44 -26.22 -3.57
C ILE A 136 7.41 -26.65 -2.47
N TYR A 137 8.56 -25.99 -2.41
CA TYR A 137 9.54 -26.17 -1.35
C TYR A 137 9.67 -24.88 -0.56
N TYR A 138 9.96 -24.98 0.73
CA TYR A 138 10.21 -23.84 1.59
C TYR A 138 11.42 -24.10 2.48
N LEU A 139 12.11 -23.03 2.88
CA LEU A 139 13.27 -23.17 3.74
C LEU A 139 12.82 -23.33 5.20
N ASN A 140 13.21 -24.43 5.84
CA ASN A 140 12.92 -24.73 7.23
C ASN A 140 14.21 -25.14 7.97
N GLY A 141 14.65 -24.33 8.94
CA GLY A 141 15.85 -24.65 9.74
C GLY A 141 17.13 -24.85 8.90
N GLY A 142 17.25 -24.17 7.77
CA GLY A 142 18.40 -24.27 6.86
C GLY A 142 18.33 -25.39 5.82
N SER A 143 17.25 -26.18 5.79
CA SER A 143 17.01 -27.22 4.79
C SER A 143 15.71 -26.97 4.02
N TRP A 144 15.63 -27.44 2.77
CA TRP A 144 14.41 -27.31 1.96
C TRP A 144 13.42 -28.42 2.31
N SER A 145 12.24 -28.04 2.77
CA SER A 145 11.11 -28.94 3.05
C SER A 145 10.06 -28.84 1.95
N THR A 146 9.36 -29.94 1.65
CA THR A 146 8.26 -29.92 0.66
C THR A 146 6.96 -29.51 1.35
N LEU A 147 6.24 -28.55 0.77
CA LEU A 147 4.89 -28.20 1.18
C LEU A 147 3.90 -29.15 0.49
N SER A 148 3.20 -29.96 1.29
CA SER A 148 2.25 -30.94 0.76
C SER A 148 1.04 -30.25 0.14
N LEU A 149 0.78 -30.52 -1.14
CA LEU A 149 -0.38 -30.01 -1.87
C LEU A 149 -1.58 -30.96 -1.71
N PRO A 150 -2.81 -30.44 -1.58
CA PRO A 150 -3.98 -31.26 -1.31
C PRO A 150 -4.39 -32.06 -2.56
N GLY A 151 -4.81 -33.31 -2.36
CA GLY A 151 -5.44 -34.14 -3.40
C GLY A 151 -4.54 -34.52 -4.58
N GLY A 152 -3.20 -34.53 -4.39
CA GLY A 152 -2.24 -34.84 -5.46
C GLY A 152 -2.14 -33.76 -6.52
N THR A 153 -2.54 -32.53 -6.19
CA THR A 153 -2.45 -31.37 -7.09
C THR A 153 -0.99 -30.97 -7.29
N THR A 154 -0.64 -30.50 -8.48
CA THR A 154 0.66 -29.87 -8.78
C THR A 154 0.45 -28.40 -9.08
N ALA A 155 1.23 -27.51 -8.45
CA ALA A 155 1.16 -26.07 -8.69
C ALA A 155 1.81 -25.69 -10.04
N VAL A 156 1.22 -24.72 -10.75
CA VAL A 156 1.69 -24.18 -12.04
C VAL A 156 2.32 -22.81 -11.83
N ASP A 157 1.69 -21.99 -11.00
CA ASP A 157 2.20 -20.71 -10.53
C ASP A 157 1.80 -20.52 -9.06
N MET A 158 2.54 -19.66 -8.36
CA MET A 158 2.27 -19.30 -6.99
C MET A 158 2.53 -17.83 -6.72
N VAL A 159 1.74 -17.22 -5.85
CA VAL A 159 1.90 -15.85 -5.37
C VAL A 159 1.62 -15.83 -3.87
N MET A 160 2.15 -14.84 -3.16
CA MET A 160 1.88 -14.66 -1.74
C MET A 160 1.17 -13.33 -1.50
N ASP A 161 0.13 -13.34 -0.67
CA ASP A 161 -0.56 -12.12 -0.26
C ASP A 161 0.12 -11.45 0.95
N LYS A 162 -0.45 -10.34 1.45
CA LYS A 162 0.09 -9.61 2.61
C LYS A 162 -0.02 -10.36 3.94
N SER A 163 -0.85 -11.40 4.00
CA SER A 163 -1.13 -12.19 5.20
C SER A 163 -0.34 -13.50 5.20
N ASP A 164 0.77 -13.55 4.45
CA ASP A 164 1.63 -14.72 4.28
C ASP A 164 0.89 -15.95 3.73
N SER A 165 -0.26 -15.76 3.08
CA SER A 165 -1.00 -16.87 2.49
C SER A 165 -0.50 -17.14 1.08
N ILE A 166 -0.22 -18.41 0.78
CA ILE A 166 0.31 -18.83 -0.52
C ILE A 166 -0.85 -19.22 -1.41
N TRP A 167 -1.06 -18.43 -2.45
CA TRP A 167 -2.04 -18.71 -3.48
C TRP A 167 -1.37 -19.45 -4.63
N ILE A 168 -1.99 -20.54 -5.06
CA ILE A 168 -1.50 -21.36 -6.16
C ILE A 168 -2.59 -21.53 -7.20
N ILE A 169 -2.17 -21.65 -8.45
CA ILE A 169 -2.98 -22.29 -9.49
C ILE A 169 -2.47 -23.70 -9.64
N GLY A 170 -3.30 -24.67 -9.28
CA GLY A 170 -2.97 -26.08 -9.40
C GLY A 170 -3.59 -26.70 -10.64
N ASN A 171 -2.83 -27.55 -11.34
CA ASN A 171 -3.36 -28.48 -12.31
C ASN A 171 -3.64 -29.82 -11.62
N LYS A 172 -4.87 -30.31 -11.72
CA LYS A 172 -5.12 -31.74 -11.67
C LYS A 172 -4.94 -32.25 -13.10
N LYS A 173 -3.88 -33.00 -13.37
CA LYS A 173 -3.56 -33.51 -14.71
C LYS A 173 -4.76 -34.34 -15.21
N ILE A 174 -5.57 -33.79 -16.13
CA ILE A 174 -6.77 -34.47 -16.66
C ILE A 174 -6.62 -34.89 -18.12
N ASP A 175 -5.67 -34.33 -18.88
CA ASP A 175 -5.13 -34.75 -20.19
C ASP A 175 -4.63 -33.49 -20.93
N TYR A 176 -3.86 -33.65 -22.01
CA TYR A 176 -3.06 -32.60 -22.71
C TYR A 176 -3.79 -31.30 -23.11
N TYR A 177 -5.12 -31.22 -22.96
CA TYR A 177 -5.95 -30.11 -23.45
C TYR A 177 -6.98 -29.57 -22.45
N THR A 178 -7.11 -30.14 -21.25
CA THR A 178 -8.05 -29.66 -20.22
C THR A 178 -7.33 -29.46 -18.90
N ALA A 179 -6.82 -28.25 -18.69
CA ALA A 179 -6.34 -27.81 -17.40
C ALA A 179 -7.54 -27.33 -16.58
N VAL A 180 -8.03 -28.17 -15.67
CA VAL A 180 -8.88 -27.66 -14.58
C VAL A 180 -7.95 -26.96 -13.61
N THR A 181 -7.98 -25.63 -13.64
CA THR A 181 -7.23 -24.78 -12.73
C THR A 181 -7.99 -24.69 -11.40
N ASN A 182 -7.47 -25.39 -10.40
CA ASN A 182 -7.94 -25.22 -9.02
C ASN A 182 -7.13 -24.10 -8.39
N VAL A 183 -7.80 -23.01 -7.99
CA VAL A 183 -7.13 -21.98 -7.19
C VAL A 183 -7.25 -22.36 -5.73
N GLN A 184 -6.11 -22.49 -5.07
CA GLN A 184 -6.01 -22.88 -3.68
C GLN A 184 -5.16 -21.87 -2.94
N CYS A 185 -5.47 -21.67 -1.67
CA CYS A 185 -4.72 -20.78 -0.79
C CYS A 185 -4.32 -21.56 0.46
N TYR A 186 -3.02 -21.58 0.75
CA TYR A 186 -2.47 -22.12 1.98
C TYR A 186 -2.40 -21.00 3.00
N LYS A 187 -3.18 -21.15 4.07
CA LYS A 187 -3.27 -20.18 5.15
C LYS A 187 -3.37 -20.91 6.48
N ASP A 188 -2.59 -20.46 7.46
CA ASP A 188 -2.60 -21.00 8.83
C ASP A 188 -2.41 -22.53 8.90
N GLY A 189 -1.57 -23.09 8.01
CA GLY A 189 -1.30 -24.52 7.94
C GLY A 189 -2.31 -25.35 7.15
N VAL A 190 -3.35 -24.72 6.57
CA VAL A 190 -4.46 -25.39 5.90
C VAL A 190 -4.63 -24.90 4.47
N TRP A 191 -4.89 -25.81 3.55
CA TRP A 191 -5.29 -25.48 2.19
C TRP A 191 -6.80 -25.25 2.10
N VAL A 192 -7.19 -24.09 1.60
CA VAL A 192 -8.58 -23.72 1.31
C VAL A 192 -8.76 -23.61 -0.21
N ALA A 193 -9.79 -24.25 -0.75
CA ALA A 193 -10.14 -24.14 -2.16
C ALA A 193 -11.01 -22.91 -2.41
N TYR A 194 -10.61 -22.05 -3.35
CA TYR A 194 -11.31 -20.80 -3.67
C TYR A 194 -12.10 -20.93 -4.98
N GLY A 195 -12.82 -22.04 -5.13
CA GLY A 195 -13.59 -22.37 -6.33
C GLY A 195 -12.81 -23.21 -7.35
N LYS A 196 -13.55 -23.69 -8.35
CA LYS A 196 -12.99 -24.33 -9.55
C LYS A 196 -13.11 -23.33 -10.67
N ASP A 197 -11.99 -22.92 -11.24
CA ASP A 197 -12.06 -22.18 -12.50
C ASP A 197 -12.32 -23.21 -13.61
N LEU A 198 -13.58 -23.23 -14.04
CA LEU A 198 -14.09 -24.20 -14.99
C LEU A 198 -13.69 -23.77 -16.41
N ASN A 199 -12.61 -24.40 -16.89
CA ASN A 199 -12.52 -24.93 -18.25
C ASN A 199 -12.61 -23.88 -19.37
N HIS A 200 -11.59 -23.04 -19.52
CA HIS A 200 -11.35 -22.34 -20.78
C HIS A 200 -10.53 -23.23 -21.72
N ASN A 201 -11.16 -23.69 -22.79
CA ASN A 201 -10.62 -24.59 -23.82
C ASN A 201 -9.41 -24.03 -24.63
N LEU A 202 -8.80 -22.90 -24.25
CA LEU A 202 -7.97 -22.13 -25.19
C LEU A 202 -6.65 -21.55 -24.63
N GLY A 203 -6.25 -21.88 -23.39
CA GLY A 203 -5.05 -21.32 -22.77
C GLY A 203 -3.97 -22.36 -22.44
N ARG A 204 -2.71 -22.13 -22.84
CA ARG A 204 -1.57 -23.02 -22.52
C ARG A 204 -0.97 -22.73 -21.14
N TYR A 205 -1.22 -21.56 -20.56
CA TYR A 205 -0.60 -21.11 -19.32
C TYR A 205 -1.58 -20.26 -18.51
N ALA A 206 -1.64 -20.48 -17.20
CA ALA A 206 -2.38 -19.64 -16.27
C ALA A 206 -1.41 -19.05 -15.24
N GLU A 207 -1.59 -17.78 -14.91
CA GLU A 207 -0.75 -17.05 -13.95
C GLU A 207 -1.63 -16.43 -12.87
N ILE A 208 -1.10 -16.34 -11.64
CA ILE A 208 -1.81 -15.79 -10.48
C ILE A 208 -1.12 -14.55 -9.94
N TYR A 209 -1.94 -13.54 -9.66
CA TYR A 209 -1.52 -12.25 -9.13
C TYR A 209 -2.37 -11.90 -7.91
N ILE A 210 -1.76 -11.24 -6.91
CA ILE A 210 -2.51 -10.59 -5.82
C ILE A 210 -2.46 -9.09 -6.05
N TYR A 211 -3.62 -8.46 -6.07
CA TYR A 211 -3.74 -7.01 -6.17
C TYR A 211 -4.83 -6.52 -5.23
N ASN A 212 -4.53 -5.54 -4.39
CA ASN A 212 -5.42 -5.04 -3.33
C ASN A 212 -6.09 -6.18 -2.52
N ASP A 213 -5.27 -7.16 -2.11
CA ASP A 213 -5.69 -8.34 -1.34
C ASP A 213 -6.72 -9.25 -2.02
N LYS A 214 -6.88 -9.11 -3.34
CA LYS A 214 -7.73 -9.99 -4.14
C LYS A 214 -6.87 -10.79 -5.11
N PRO A 215 -7.12 -12.08 -5.27
CA PRO A 215 -6.43 -12.89 -6.26
C PRO A 215 -7.06 -12.69 -7.64
N TYR A 216 -6.20 -12.60 -8.64
CA TYR A 216 -6.53 -12.50 -10.05
C TYR A 216 -5.86 -13.65 -10.78
N VAL A 217 -6.57 -14.25 -11.72
CA VAL A 217 -6.05 -15.29 -12.60
C VAL A 217 -6.07 -14.75 -14.03
N ILE A 218 -4.93 -14.84 -14.70
CA ILE A 218 -4.82 -14.57 -16.13
C ILE A 218 -4.66 -15.91 -16.83
N HIS A 219 -5.60 -16.23 -17.72
CA HIS A 219 -5.43 -17.34 -18.66
C HIS A 219 -4.81 -16.81 -19.94
N ARG A 220 -3.61 -17.26 -20.27
CA ARG A 220 -2.92 -16.88 -21.51
C ARG A 220 -3.28 -17.85 -22.62
N GLY A 221 -4.02 -17.35 -23.59
CA GLY A 221 -4.56 -18.12 -24.70
C GLY A 221 -4.51 -17.37 -26.02
N TRP A 222 -5.42 -17.69 -26.94
CA TRP A 222 -5.63 -16.84 -28.13
C TRP A 222 -6.24 -15.49 -27.77
N PHE A 223 -6.97 -15.45 -26.65
CA PHE A 223 -7.45 -14.25 -26.00
C PHE A 223 -7.09 -14.38 -24.52
N ASP A 224 -6.38 -13.40 -23.97
CA ASP A 224 -6.11 -13.43 -22.53
C ASP A 224 -7.38 -13.01 -21.80
N THR A 225 -7.79 -13.83 -20.84
CA THR A 225 -8.93 -13.53 -19.96
C THR A 225 -8.42 -13.29 -18.55
N LEU A 226 -8.73 -12.12 -18.00
CA LEU A 226 -8.47 -11.78 -16.60
C LEU A 226 -9.73 -12.05 -15.77
N ARG A 227 -9.60 -12.91 -14.76
CA ARG A 227 -10.65 -13.20 -13.79
C ARG A 227 -10.25 -12.70 -12.41
N VAL A 228 -11.22 -12.24 -11.64
CA VAL A 228 -11.03 -11.81 -10.25
C VAL A 228 -11.91 -12.63 -9.33
N PHE A 229 -11.39 -13.03 -8.17
CA PHE A 229 -12.20 -13.67 -7.15
C PHE A 229 -13.02 -12.62 -6.39
N ASN A 230 -14.35 -12.74 -6.43
CA ASN A 230 -15.25 -11.77 -5.80
C ASN A 230 -15.61 -12.11 -4.34
N GLY A 231 -15.05 -13.18 -3.78
CA GLY A 231 -15.35 -13.70 -2.44
C GLY A 231 -16.09 -15.04 -2.46
N THR A 232 -16.83 -15.33 -3.53
CA THR A 232 -17.56 -16.60 -3.70
C THR A 232 -17.22 -17.33 -5.00
N ASP A 233 -16.91 -16.60 -6.06
CA ASP A 233 -16.64 -17.16 -7.38
C ASP A 233 -15.60 -16.34 -8.16
N TRP A 234 -15.09 -16.93 -9.24
CA TRP A 234 -14.25 -16.26 -10.24
C TRP A 234 -15.14 -15.58 -11.27
N VAL A 235 -15.05 -14.26 -11.36
CA VAL A 235 -15.80 -13.49 -12.36
C VAL A 235 -14.87 -12.96 -13.43
N ASP A 236 -15.29 -13.08 -14.69
CA ASP A 236 -14.58 -12.48 -15.81
C ASP A 236 -14.62 -10.96 -15.64
N THR A 237 -13.45 -10.34 -15.75
CA THR A 237 -13.42 -8.89 -15.94
C THR A 237 -13.83 -8.60 -17.39
N SER A 238 -14.55 -7.52 -17.64
CA SER A 238 -14.93 -7.11 -19.01
C SER A 238 -13.74 -6.70 -19.90
N VAL A 239 -12.52 -6.98 -19.46
CA VAL A 239 -11.27 -6.61 -20.10
C VAL A 239 -10.78 -7.82 -20.90
N GLN A 240 -11.01 -7.78 -22.22
CA GLN A 240 -10.22 -8.56 -23.17
C GLN A 240 -8.94 -7.77 -23.45
N SER A 241 -7.79 -8.33 -23.11
CA SER A 241 -6.50 -7.66 -23.25
C SER A 241 -5.49 -8.57 -23.93
N TYR A 242 -4.58 -8.01 -24.72
CA TYR A 242 -3.51 -8.77 -25.37
C TYR A 242 -2.17 -8.70 -24.61
N MET A 243 -2.02 -7.77 -23.66
CA MET A 243 -0.97 -7.78 -22.62
C MET A 243 -1.39 -6.92 -21.44
N LEU A 244 -1.42 -7.49 -20.23
CA LEU A 244 -1.60 -6.76 -18.98
C LEU A 244 -0.23 -6.56 -18.31
N LYS A 245 0.20 -5.31 -18.13
CA LYS A 245 1.41 -4.99 -17.35
C LYS A 245 1.05 -4.06 -16.19
N PHE A 246 1.27 -4.53 -14.97
CA PHE A 246 1.06 -3.73 -13.75
C PHE A 246 2.19 -2.69 -13.63
N LEU A 247 1.84 -1.40 -13.59
CA LEU A 247 2.79 -0.32 -13.32
C LEU A 247 2.59 0.20 -11.89
N PRO A 248 3.59 0.12 -11.00
CA PRO A 248 3.47 0.64 -9.66
C PRO A 248 3.70 2.16 -9.66
N ASN A 249 2.65 2.95 -9.39
CA ASN A 249 2.74 4.35 -8.99
C ASN A 249 2.18 4.50 -7.56
N LYS A 250 2.96 5.09 -6.64
CA LYS A 250 2.58 5.22 -5.22
C LYS A 250 1.32 6.07 -4.99
N ASN A 251 0.94 6.91 -5.96
CA ASN A 251 -0.15 7.88 -5.81
C ASN A 251 -1.29 7.71 -6.83
N LYS A 252 -1.19 6.75 -7.78
CA LYS A 252 -2.21 6.45 -8.81
C LYS A 252 -2.14 4.97 -9.22
N GLN A 253 -3.28 4.36 -9.49
CA GLN A 253 -3.37 2.96 -9.94
C GLN A 253 -3.52 2.93 -11.46
N GLU A 254 -2.41 2.76 -12.18
CA GLU A 254 -2.42 2.74 -13.65
C GLU A 254 -2.13 1.33 -14.16
N PHE A 255 -3.03 0.81 -15.00
CA PHE A 255 -2.79 -0.42 -15.76
C PHE A 255 -2.31 0.00 -17.14
N LEU A 256 -1.15 -0.54 -17.55
CA LEU A 256 -0.79 -0.48 -18.97
C LEU A 256 -1.41 -1.71 -19.62
N ILE A 257 -2.43 -1.46 -20.45
CA ILE A 257 -3.06 -2.49 -21.26
C ILE A 257 -2.70 -2.19 -22.71
N GLU A 258 -1.79 -2.97 -23.29
CA GLU A 258 -1.54 -2.88 -24.72
C GLU A 258 -2.65 -3.64 -25.46
N CYS A 259 -3.51 -2.89 -26.15
CA CYS A 259 -4.53 -3.45 -27.01
C CYS A 259 -4.01 -3.45 -28.45
N ARG A 260 -4.01 -4.62 -29.09
CA ARG A 260 -3.85 -4.74 -30.54
C ARG A 260 -5.20 -4.49 -31.19
N ASP A 261 -5.24 -3.65 -32.21
CA ASP A 261 -6.42 -3.51 -33.06
C ASP A 261 -6.30 -4.53 -34.21
N ASP A 262 -7.31 -5.36 -34.39
CA ASP A 262 -7.27 -6.59 -35.18
C ASP A 262 -7.14 -6.35 -36.70
N SER A 263 -7.10 -5.08 -37.13
CA SER A 263 -7.15 -4.70 -38.54
C SER A 263 -5.98 -3.83 -39.06
N SER A 264 -5.00 -3.45 -38.23
CA SER A 264 -3.86 -2.65 -38.72
C SER A 264 -2.53 -2.98 -38.06
N THR A 265 -1.43 -2.79 -38.78
CA THR A 265 -0.04 -2.92 -38.31
C THR A 265 0.38 -1.86 -37.28
N ASN A 266 -0.57 -1.11 -36.73
CA ASN A 266 -0.30 -0.01 -35.81
C ASN A 266 -0.50 -0.44 -34.37
N TYR A 267 0.52 -0.21 -33.54
CA TYR A 267 0.43 -0.36 -32.10
C TYR A 267 -0.25 0.88 -31.52
N SER A 268 -1.40 0.71 -30.87
CA SER A 268 -1.97 1.76 -30.02
C SER A 268 -1.74 1.41 -28.55
N ILE A 269 -0.96 2.22 -27.85
CA ILE A 269 -0.84 2.12 -26.41
C ILE A 269 -2.08 2.79 -25.80
N LYS A 270 -2.95 2.01 -25.16
CA LYS A 270 -4.04 2.55 -24.33
C LYS A 270 -3.64 2.46 -22.85
N VAL A 271 -3.42 3.62 -22.24
CA VAL A 271 -3.32 3.69 -20.77
C VAL A 271 -4.74 3.75 -20.24
N ILE A 272 -5.18 2.70 -19.52
CA ILE A 272 -6.49 2.67 -18.87
C ILE A 272 -6.26 2.97 -17.39
N ASP A 273 -6.72 4.16 -16.96
CA ASP A 273 -6.71 4.60 -15.57
C ASP A 273 -7.87 3.91 -14.84
N TYR A 274 -7.56 3.03 -13.89
CA TYR A 274 -8.54 2.32 -13.08
C TYR A 274 -8.56 2.93 -11.68
N ARG A 275 -9.73 3.43 -11.27
CA ARG A 275 -9.93 3.91 -9.90
C ARG A 275 -10.44 2.80 -8.99
N LEU A 276 -10.15 2.96 -7.70
CA LEU A 276 -10.59 2.09 -6.60
C LEU A 276 -12.11 1.86 -6.52
N ASP A 277 -12.92 2.69 -7.19
CA ASP A 277 -14.39 2.64 -7.20
C ASP A 277 -14.99 1.85 -8.38
N GLY A 278 -14.16 1.29 -9.27
CA GLY A 278 -14.62 0.51 -10.42
C GLY A 278 -15.12 1.34 -11.61
N SER A 279 -15.00 2.68 -11.57
CA SER A 279 -15.34 3.55 -12.70
C SER A 279 -14.20 3.60 -13.73
N ILE A 280 -14.57 3.53 -15.03
CA ILE A 280 -13.64 3.66 -16.16
C ILE A 280 -13.73 5.09 -16.69
N ARG A 281 -12.64 5.85 -16.67
CA ARG A 281 -12.53 7.05 -17.53
C ARG A 281 -11.84 6.67 -18.84
N ASN A 282 -12.51 6.95 -19.95
CA ASN A 282 -11.82 7.04 -21.23
C ASN A 282 -10.84 8.22 -21.16
N VAL A 283 -9.55 7.92 -21.03
CA VAL A 283 -8.52 8.93 -21.29
C VAL A 283 -8.40 9.04 -22.81
N SER A 284 -8.59 10.26 -23.29
CA SER A 284 -8.62 10.64 -24.71
C SER A 284 -7.49 10.02 -25.54
N HIS A 285 -7.82 9.66 -26.78
CA HIS A 285 -6.90 9.26 -27.83
C HIS A 285 -5.64 10.14 -27.83
N LEU A 286 -4.46 9.55 -27.62
CA LEU A 286 -3.22 10.16 -28.10
C LEU A 286 -3.30 10.13 -29.63
N ILE A 287 -3.54 11.30 -30.22
CA ILE A 287 -3.53 11.47 -31.67
C ILE A 287 -2.11 11.12 -32.15
N SER A 288 -2.00 10.02 -32.88
CA SER A 288 -0.85 9.75 -33.74
C SER A 288 -0.72 10.91 -34.73
N PRO A 289 0.44 11.57 -34.87
CA PRO A 289 0.62 12.57 -35.91
C PRO A 289 0.61 11.86 -37.25
N GLY A 290 -0.53 11.92 -37.95
CA GLY A 290 -0.60 11.58 -39.36
C GLY A 290 0.28 12.54 -40.16
N PRO A 291 0.98 12.06 -41.21
CA PRO A 291 1.64 12.96 -42.16
C PRO A 291 0.55 13.66 -42.97
N TYR A 292 0.83 14.89 -43.43
CA TYR A 292 -0.03 15.76 -44.24
C TYR A 292 -0.94 16.75 -43.49
N PHE A 293 -0.37 17.92 -43.16
CA PHE A 293 -1.08 19.19 -43.29
C PHE A 293 -0.16 20.22 -43.93
N GLY A 294 -0.36 20.45 -45.23
CA GLY A 294 0.17 21.59 -45.96
C GLY A 294 -0.96 22.55 -46.27
N LEU A 295 -0.97 23.73 -45.65
CA LEU A 295 -1.73 24.89 -46.11
C LEU A 295 -0.90 26.15 -45.89
N SER A 296 -0.32 26.66 -46.98
CA SER A 296 0.22 28.02 -47.07
C SER A 296 -0.90 29.00 -47.42
N TYR A 297 -1.09 30.04 -46.62
CA TYR A 297 -1.76 31.27 -47.06
C TYR A 297 -0.71 32.37 -47.20
N LYS A 298 -0.40 32.73 -48.46
CA LYS A 298 0.31 33.96 -48.82
C LYS A 298 -0.73 35.07 -48.98
N VAL A 299 -0.83 35.98 -48.03
CA VAL A 299 -1.51 37.27 -48.26
C VAL A 299 -0.45 38.27 -48.71
N GLY A 300 -0.39 38.52 -50.01
CA GLY A 300 0.41 39.59 -50.57
C GLY A 300 -0.35 40.91 -50.46
N MET A 301 0.10 41.81 -49.59
CA MET A 301 -0.26 43.23 -49.67
C MET A 301 0.77 43.94 -50.54
N SER A 302 0.33 44.50 -51.67
CA SER A 302 1.09 45.47 -52.45
C SER A 302 0.48 46.84 -52.19
N ILE A 303 1.27 47.77 -51.64
CA ILE A 303 0.94 49.19 -51.58
C ILE A 303 1.82 49.88 -52.59
N VAL A 304 1.21 50.36 -53.68
CA VAL A 304 1.90 51.22 -54.65
C VAL A 304 1.72 52.66 -54.20
N HIS A 305 2.82 53.27 -53.77
CA HIS A 305 2.89 54.69 -53.43
C HIS A 305 3.24 55.48 -54.69
N THR A 306 2.39 56.42 -55.09
CA THR A 306 2.78 57.50 -56.01
C THR A 306 2.59 58.84 -55.31
N LYS A 307 3.59 59.71 -55.48
CA LYS A 307 3.74 60.99 -54.79
C LYS A 307 2.57 61.93 -55.10
N GLY A 308 1.79 62.29 -54.07
CA GLY A 308 1.01 63.54 -54.05
C GLY A 308 -0.52 63.46 -54.18
N GLY A 309 -1.21 62.57 -53.48
CA GLY A 309 -2.69 62.52 -53.48
C GLY A 309 -3.30 62.22 -52.11
N ILE A 310 -4.39 62.93 -51.79
CA ILE A 310 -5.21 62.82 -50.57
C ILE A 310 -5.90 61.44 -50.52
N TYR A 311 -5.90 60.80 -49.35
CA TYR A 311 -6.54 59.50 -49.10
C TYR A 311 -8.05 59.67 -48.93
N TYR A 312 -8.84 59.16 -49.88
CA TYR A 312 -10.21 58.72 -49.61
C TYR A 312 -10.17 57.22 -49.33
N ILE A 313 -10.32 56.83 -48.06
CA ILE A 313 -10.65 55.45 -47.74
C ILE A 313 -12.15 55.30 -47.98
N SER A 314 -12.55 55.00 -49.22
CA SER A 314 -13.81 54.30 -49.43
C SER A 314 -13.59 52.88 -48.93
N THR A 315 -13.94 52.60 -47.67
CA THR A 315 -14.15 51.21 -47.30
C THR A 315 -15.30 50.71 -48.19
N PRO A 316 -15.15 49.55 -48.85
CA PRO A 316 -16.28 48.98 -49.55
C PRO A 316 -17.33 48.63 -48.49
N ILE A 317 -18.59 48.93 -48.76
CA ILE A 317 -19.74 48.62 -47.89
C ILE A 317 -19.74 47.14 -47.42
N SER A 318 -19.06 46.25 -48.15
CA SER A 318 -18.81 44.87 -47.75
C SER A 318 -17.99 44.71 -46.46
N ALA A 319 -17.05 45.61 -46.14
CA ALA A 319 -16.29 45.54 -44.89
C ALA A 319 -17.14 45.89 -43.66
N VAL A 320 -18.16 46.75 -43.82
CA VAL A 320 -19.14 47.09 -42.78
C VAL A 320 -20.14 45.96 -42.58
N ILE A 321 -20.53 45.26 -43.66
CA ILE A 321 -21.41 44.09 -43.56
C ILE A 321 -20.69 42.92 -42.86
N VAL A 322 -19.40 42.69 -43.15
CA VAL A 322 -18.62 41.64 -42.50
C VAL A 322 -18.38 41.92 -41.01
N SER A 323 -18.21 43.19 -40.60
CA SER A 323 -18.04 43.53 -39.18
C SER A 323 -19.36 43.42 -38.39
N VAL A 324 -20.50 43.73 -39.01
CA VAL A 324 -21.83 43.53 -38.40
C VAL A 324 -22.17 42.04 -38.29
N GLN A 325 -21.86 41.23 -39.31
CA GLN A 325 -22.07 39.78 -39.24
C GLN A 325 -21.16 39.15 -38.17
N ALA A 326 -19.88 39.53 -38.11
CA ALA A 326 -18.97 39.03 -37.07
C ALA A 326 -19.42 39.45 -35.65
N PHE A 327 -19.98 40.65 -35.49
CA PHE A 327 -20.54 41.11 -34.21
C PHE A 327 -21.80 40.32 -33.82
N ASN A 328 -22.68 40.05 -34.78
CA ASN A 328 -23.88 39.24 -34.56
C ASN A 328 -23.53 37.77 -34.28
N ASP A 329 -22.57 37.19 -34.99
CA ASP A 329 -22.08 35.83 -34.75
C ASP A 329 -21.40 35.73 -33.38
N THR A 330 -20.62 36.75 -32.98
CA THR A 330 -20.00 36.80 -31.65
C THR A 330 -21.06 36.90 -30.54
N ASN A 331 -22.11 37.70 -30.73
CA ASN A 331 -23.19 37.80 -29.76
C ASN A 331 -24.07 36.55 -29.73
N TYR A 332 -24.29 35.90 -30.88
CA TYR A 332 -25.00 34.62 -30.96
C TYR A 332 -24.19 33.51 -30.27
N ILE A 333 -22.88 33.41 -30.50
CA ILE A 333 -22.00 32.47 -29.81
C ILE A 333 -21.96 32.78 -28.31
N ARG A 334 -21.84 34.05 -27.92
CA ARG A 334 -21.83 34.45 -26.49
C ARG A 334 -23.16 34.09 -25.81
N ASN A 335 -24.29 34.37 -26.44
CA ASN A 335 -25.61 34.05 -25.89
C ASN A 335 -25.91 32.55 -25.94
N SER A 336 -25.46 31.83 -26.96
CA SER A 336 -25.51 30.37 -27.05
C SER A 336 -24.69 29.73 -25.93
N MET A 337 -23.46 30.21 -25.71
CA MET A 337 -22.60 29.75 -24.62
C MET A 337 -23.14 30.16 -23.25
N LEU A 338 -23.81 31.32 -23.10
CA LEU A 338 -24.41 31.74 -21.83
C LEU A 338 -25.77 31.09 -21.54
N SER A 339 -26.54 30.75 -22.58
CA SER A 339 -27.80 30.00 -22.43
C SER A 339 -27.56 28.50 -22.23
N THR A 340 -26.39 27.98 -22.66
CA THR A 340 -25.89 26.66 -22.25
C THR A 340 -25.00 26.70 -21.01
N SER A 341 -24.46 27.87 -20.64
CA SER A 341 -23.77 28.12 -19.37
C SER A 341 -24.67 28.90 -18.42
N GLY A 342 -25.78 28.26 -18.02
CA GLY A 342 -26.37 28.54 -16.71
C GLY A 342 -25.41 28.11 -15.60
N GLY A 343 -24.27 28.80 -15.42
CA GLY A 343 -23.46 28.90 -14.20
C GLY A 343 -23.02 27.65 -13.43
N ILE A 344 -23.35 26.44 -13.86
CA ILE A 344 -23.09 25.19 -13.17
C ILE A 344 -22.84 24.14 -14.25
N VAL A 345 -21.88 23.26 -14.02
CA VAL A 345 -21.68 22.05 -14.82
C VAL A 345 -22.99 21.24 -14.80
N GLN A 346 -23.85 21.47 -15.78
CA GLN A 346 -24.96 20.60 -16.12
C GLN A 346 -24.53 19.89 -17.40
N ASP A 347 -24.19 18.61 -17.29
CA ASP A 347 -24.39 17.76 -18.46
C ASP A 347 -25.89 17.77 -18.81
N ALA A 348 -26.25 17.52 -20.06
CA ALA A 348 -27.64 17.54 -20.51
C ALA A 348 -28.55 16.50 -19.80
N SER A 349 -27.98 15.64 -18.96
CA SER A 349 -28.65 14.60 -18.17
C SER A 349 -28.83 14.94 -16.68
N GLY A 350 -28.28 16.06 -16.18
CA GLY A 350 -28.33 16.44 -14.76
C GLY A 350 -27.37 15.66 -13.84
N THR A 351 -26.60 14.70 -14.38
CA THR A 351 -25.83 13.70 -13.62
C THR A 351 -24.74 14.33 -12.77
N VAL A 352 -24.00 15.30 -13.32
CA VAL A 352 -22.88 15.95 -12.60
C VAL A 352 -23.35 16.70 -11.35
N LEU A 353 -24.55 17.29 -11.37
CA LEU A 353 -25.08 17.99 -10.20
C LEU A 353 -25.48 17.03 -9.09
N ASP A 354 -26.04 15.87 -9.45
CA ASP A 354 -26.43 14.85 -8.50
C ASP A 354 -25.22 14.12 -7.92
N GLU A 355 -24.20 13.83 -8.73
CA GLU A 355 -22.90 13.33 -8.26
C GLU A 355 -22.24 14.33 -7.30
N ALA A 356 -22.27 15.64 -7.60
CA ALA A 356 -21.72 16.66 -6.72
C ALA A 356 -22.48 16.75 -5.39
N ARG A 357 -23.82 16.60 -5.40
CA ARG A 357 -24.63 16.54 -4.18
C ARG A 357 -24.34 15.29 -3.36
N GLN A 358 -24.20 14.15 -4.02
CA GLN A 358 -23.84 12.89 -3.38
C GLN A 358 -22.47 13.02 -2.71
N ALA A 359 -21.45 13.49 -3.43
CA ALA A 359 -20.12 13.70 -2.88
C ALA A 359 -20.13 14.67 -1.67
N LYS A 360 -20.92 15.74 -1.72
CA LYS A 360 -21.11 16.66 -0.58
C LYS A 360 -21.73 15.95 0.63
N ASN A 361 -22.74 15.11 0.42
CA ASN A 361 -23.39 14.36 1.50
C ASN A 361 -22.48 13.29 2.10
N GLU A 362 -21.69 12.61 1.27
CA GLU A 362 -20.67 11.64 1.70
C GLU A 362 -19.56 12.33 2.50
N ALA A 363 -19.07 13.49 2.04
CA ALA A 363 -18.09 14.29 2.77
C ALA A 363 -18.62 14.76 4.13
N ARG A 364 -19.88 15.22 4.19
CA ARG A 364 -20.53 15.59 5.47
C ARG A 364 -20.64 14.38 6.41
N THR A 365 -21.00 13.22 5.88
CA THR A 365 -21.08 11.97 6.64
C THR A 365 -19.70 11.56 7.18
N ALA A 366 -18.64 11.71 6.38
CA ALA A 366 -17.28 11.46 6.80
C ALA A 366 -16.85 12.39 7.93
N ASN A 367 -17.16 13.69 7.85
CA ASN A 367 -16.86 14.66 8.92
C ASN A 367 -17.55 14.28 10.25
N THR A 368 -18.83 13.89 10.23
CA THR A 368 -19.52 13.43 11.45
C THR A 368 -18.88 12.17 12.05
N LYS A 369 -18.40 11.25 11.21
CA LYS A 369 -17.65 10.08 11.69
C LYS A 369 -16.32 10.48 12.33
N LEU A 370 -15.61 11.46 11.77
CA LEU A 370 -14.37 11.99 12.36
C LEU A 370 -14.62 12.63 13.73
N ASP A 371 -15.67 13.43 13.89
CA ASP A 371 -16.04 14.03 15.19
C ASP A 371 -16.34 12.96 16.25
N THR A 372 -17.01 11.88 15.84
CA THR A 372 -17.32 10.73 16.71
C THR A 372 -16.06 9.99 17.13
N ILE A 373 -15.12 9.79 16.19
CA ILE A 373 -13.81 9.18 16.47
C ILE A 373 -13.02 10.06 17.43
N GLN A 374 -12.97 11.37 17.21
CA GLN A 374 -12.27 12.31 18.08
C GLN A 374 -12.82 12.26 19.51
N THR A 375 -14.15 12.27 19.66
CA THR A 375 -14.81 12.11 20.97
C THR A 375 -14.45 10.79 21.64
N THR A 376 -14.44 9.69 20.87
CA THR A 376 -14.08 8.37 21.38
C THR A 376 -12.62 8.31 21.83
N VAL A 377 -11.70 8.89 21.05
CA VAL A 377 -10.27 8.97 21.40
C VAL A 377 -10.08 9.78 22.68
N THR A 378 -10.74 10.92 22.83
CA THR A 378 -10.70 11.72 24.07
C THR A 378 -11.19 10.92 25.27
N ASN A 379 -12.30 10.16 25.13
CA ASN A 379 -12.81 9.32 26.21
C ASN A 379 -11.82 8.20 26.58
N ILE A 380 -11.20 7.55 25.59
CA ILE A 380 -10.18 6.52 25.80
C ILE A 380 -8.96 7.11 26.52
N GLN A 381 -8.49 8.29 26.10
CA GLN A 381 -7.37 8.98 26.74
C GLN A 381 -7.67 9.31 28.21
N ASN A 382 -8.91 9.71 28.50
CA ASN A 382 -9.34 9.97 29.87
C ASN A 382 -9.49 8.69 30.71
N SER A 383 -9.74 7.53 30.09
CA SER A 383 -9.93 6.26 30.81
C SER A 383 -8.66 5.43 31.00
N ILE A 384 -7.70 5.47 30.06
CA ILE A 384 -6.51 4.59 30.10
C ILE A 384 -5.53 4.97 31.24
N GLY A 385 -5.60 6.18 31.78
CA GLY A 385 -4.75 6.63 32.89
C GLY A 385 -5.47 6.83 34.22
N ALA A 386 -6.78 6.58 34.30
CA ALA A 386 -7.54 6.84 35.51
C ALA A 386 -7.34 5.68 36.50
N ASP A 387 -6.73 5.97 37.64
CA ASP A 387 -6.67 5.04 38.75
C ASP A 387 -8.04 4.95 39.42
N THR A 388 -8.65 3.76 39.38
CA THR A 388 -10.01 3.50 39.88
C THR A 388 -10.02 2.48 41.02
N THR A 389 -8.85 2.03 41.47
CA THR A 389 -8.76 0.98 42.49
C THR A 389 -8.48 1.62 43.84
N PRO A 390 -9.27 1.31 44.88
CA PRO A 390 -8.96 1.77 46.23
C PRO A 390 -7.66 1.16 46.79
N PRO A 391 -6.91 1.92 47.62
CA PRO A 391 -5.70 1.39 48.25
C PRO A 391 -6.02 0.26 49.24
N VAL A 392 -5.10 -0.70 49.36
CA VAL A 392 -5.18 -1.76 50.37
C VAL A 392 -4.61 -1.23 51.69
N VAL A 393 -5.42 -1.28 52.75
CA VAL A 393 -5.08 -0.75 54.07
C VAL A 393 -5.02 -1.87 55.10
N LYS A 394 -3.93 -1.92 55.87
CA LYS A 394 -3.79 -2.77 57.05
C LYS A 394 -3.38 -1.91 58.24
N ILE A 395 -3.88 -2.23 59.43
CA ILE A 395 -3.63 -1.47 60.64
C ILE A 395 -3.16 -2.40 61.76
N ARG A 396 -2.11 -1.98 62.49
CA ARG A 396 -1.62 -2.68 63.69
C ARG A 396 -1.08 -1.67 64.69
N THR A 397 -1.14 -1.95 65.98
CA THR A 397 -0.50 -1.12 67.00
C THR A 397 1.02 -1.23 66.93
N VAL A 398 1.74 -0.14 67.16
CA VAL A 398 3.22 -0.11 67.12
C VAL A 398 3.82 -1.13 68.10
N SER A 399 3.23 -1.26 69.28
CA SER A 399 3.69 -2.17 70.34
C SER A 399 3.15 -3.60 70.24
N GLY A 400 2.24 -3.89 69.32
CA GLY A 400 1.44 -5.13 69.32
C GLY A 400 0.38 -5.22 70.44
N ALA A 401 0.20 -4.17 71.25
CA ALA A 401 -0.78 -4.17 72.34
C ALA A 401 -2.22 -4.11 71.82
N VAL A 402 -3.10 -4.94 72.40
CA VAL A 402 -4.54 -4.95 72.10
C VAL A 402 -5.38 -4.19 73.14
N ALA A 403 -4.72 -3.59 74.13
CA ALA A 403 -5.35 -2.82 75.19
C ALA A 403 -4.46 -1.64 75.64
N THR A 404 -5.07 -0.60 76.20
CA THR A 404 -4.37 0.59 76.73
C THR A 404 -5.11 1.20 77.91
N SER A 405 -4.38 1.74 78.90
CA SER A 405 -4.93 2.62 79.95
C SER A 405 -4.90 4.10 79.55
N GLY A 406 -4.15 4.46 78.51
CA GLY A 406 -4.05 5.83 77.98
C GLY A 406 -5.26 6.22 77.11
N GLY A 407 -5.48 7.52 76.89
CA GLY A 407 -6.56 8.02 76.03
C GLY A 407 -6.34 7.81 74.53
N SER A 408 -5.19 7.28 74.14
CA SER A 408 -4.83 6.96 72.78
C SER A 408 -3.82 5.81 72.71
N ILE A 409 -3.64 5.25 71.52
CA ILE A 409 -2.62 4.25 71.21
C ILE A 409 -1.99 4.55 69.84
N GLN A 410 -0.68 4.33 69.71
CA GLN A 410 -0.01 4.49 68.42
C GLN A 410 -0.21 3.26 67.53
N ALA A 411 -0.54 3.48 66.26
CA ALA A 411 -0.71 2.45 65.26
C ALA A 411 0.06 2.76 63.97
N VAL A 412 0.52 1.70 63.30
CA VAL A 412 1.12 1.74 61.98
C VAL A 412 0.05 1.41 60.95
N LEU A 413 -0.05 2.22 59.91
CA LEU A 413 -0.86 1.95 58.72
C LEU A 413 0.02 1.40 57.60
N ASP A 414 -0.11 0.11 57.30
CA ASP A 414 0.51 -0.48 56.11
C ASP A 414 -0.43 -0.28 54.92
N VAL A 415 -0.08 0.66 54.05
CA VAL A 415 -0.85 1.03 52.84
C VAL A 415 -0.05 0.70 51.59
N SER A 416 -0.71 0.10 50.61
CA SER A 416 -0.20 -0.19 49.27
C SER A 416 -1.26 0.06 48.21
N ASP A 417 -0.85 0.46 47.02
CA ASP A 417 -1.73 0.73 45.89
C ASP A 417 -1.07 0.34 44.55
N ASN A 418 -1.84 0.23 43.47
CA ASN A 418 -1.34 -0.10 42.14
C ASN A 418 -0.58 1.04 41.47
N LEU A 419 -0.95 2.30 41.71
CA LEU A 419 -0.35 3.45 41.03
C LEU A 419 0.10 4.54 42.01
N SER A 420 -0.57 4.64 43.15
CA SER A 420 -0.38 5.73 44.11
C SER A 420 0.83 5.51 45.04
N SER A 421 1.54 6.61 45.30
CA SER A 421 2.73 6.66 46.18
C SER A 421 2.57 7.58 47.39
N THR A 422 1.52 8.42 47.40
CA THR A 422 1.18 9.30 48.52
C THR A 422 -0.25 9.08 48.96
N PHE A 423 -0.49 9.17 50.27
CA PHE A 423 -1.79 8.86 50.85
C PHE A 423 -2.19 9.91 51.87
N THR A 424 -3.49 10.07 52.04
CA THR A 424 -4.10 10.83 53.14
C THR A 424 -5.00 9.90 53.96
N TYR A 425 -5.20 10.18 55.24
CA TYR A 425 -6.01 9.35 56.12
C TYR A 425 -7.03 10.17 56.92
N SER A 426 -8.12 9.53 57.32
CA SER A 426 -9.17 10.08 58.17
C SER A 426 -9.58 9.06 59.23
N LEU A 427 -9.98 9.56 60.41
CA LEU A 427 -10.54 8.76 61.51
C LEU A 427 -12.06 8.88 61.62
N ASP A 428 -12.70 9.72 60.80
CA ASP A 428 -14.15 9.93 60.77
C ASP A 428 -14.74 9.86 59.35
N GLY A 429 -13.90 9.70 58.33
CA GLY A 429 -14.29 9.64 56.93
C GLY A 429 -14.56 11.00 56.28
N SER A 430 -14.41 12.12 57.01
CA SER A 430 -14.75 13.46 56.52
C SER A 430 -13.51 14.31 56.23
N LEU A 431 -12.63 14.50 57.22
CA LEU A 431 -11.40 15.29 57.06
C LEU A 431 -10.20 14.38 56.87
N TYR A 432 -9.47 14.58 55.77
CA TYR A 432 -8.28 13.80 55.41
C TYR A 432 -7.00 14.59 55.71
N ASN A 433 -6.09 13.97 56.44
CA ASN A 433 -4.77 14.51 56.76
C ASN A 433 -3.68 13.73 55.99
N PRO A 434 -2.54 14.35 55.64
CA PRO A 434 -1.43 13.63 55.04
C PRO A 434 -0.98 12.45 55.93
N LEU A 435 -0.78 11.28 55.32
CA LEU A 435 -0.23 10.14 56.03
C LEU A 435 1.26 10.42 56.36
N PRO A 436 1.68 10.34 57.64
CA PRO A 436 3.08 10.56 58.01
C PRO A 436 4.01 9.58 57.29
N VAL A 437 5.25 9.99 57.01
CA VAL A 437 6.24 9.16 56.28
C VAL A 437 6.54 7.84 56.99
N ASN A 438 6.56 7.84 58.33
CA ASN A 438 6.74 6.63 59.14
C ASN A 438 5.46 5.78 59.25
N LYS A 439 4.35 6.25 58.67
CA LYS A 439 3.02 5.64 58.68
C LYS A 439 2.44 5.43 60.09
N VAL A 440 2.95 6.14 61.09
CA VAL A 440 2.47 6.04 62.49
C VAL A 440 1.44 7.14 62.76
N ILE A 441 0.28 6.74 63.27
CA ILE A 441 -0.82 7.64 63.66
C ILE A 441 -1.27 7.35 65.10
N SER A 442 -1.90 8.34 65.74
CA SER A 442 -2.48 8.20 67.08
C SER A 442 -3.97 7.88 66.96
N LEU A 443 -4.38 6.73 67.51
CA LEU A 443 -5.78 6.31 67.53
C LEU A 443 -6.42 6.68 68.88
N PRO A 444 -7.55 7.40 68.91
CA PRO A 444 -8.23 7.77 70.14
C PRO A 444 -8.93 6.55 70.78
N VAL A 445 -8.80 6.40 72.10
CA VAL A 445 -9.44 5.33 72.89
C VAL A 445 -10.13 5.96 74.10
N SER A 446 -11.41 6.32 73.95
CA SER A 446 -12.11 7.21 74.89
C SER A 446 -13.00 6.50 75.91
N SER A 447 -13.51 5.30 75.63
CA SER A 447 -14.51 4.65 76.46
C SER A 447 -13.99 3.35 77.08
N PRO A 448 -14.20 3.07 78.39
CA PRO A 448 -13.86 1.79 79.01
C PRO A 448 -14.42 0.60 78.20
N GLY A 449 -13.62 -0.45 78.03
CA GLY A 449 -14.00 -1.62 77.22
C GLY A 449 -13.52 -1.57 75.75
N PRO A 450 -14.09 -2.41 74.86
CA PRO A 450 -13.67 -2.47 73.45
C PRO A 450 -14.02 -1.20 72.67
N ASN A 451 -13.05 -0.61 71.98
CA ASN A 451 -13.22 0.50 71.04
C ASN A 451 -12.86 0.00 69.64
N VAL A 452 -13.82 0.04 68.71
CA VAL A 452 -13.58 -0.27 67.28
C VAL A 452 -13.28 1.03 66.55
N ILE A 453 -12.07 1.16 66.04
CA ILE A 453 -11.57 2.38 65.40
C ILE A 453 -11.39 2.08 63.92
N SER A 454 -12.12 2.80 63.08
CA SER A 454 -12.01 2.74 61.62
C SER A 454 -11.05 3.81 61.12
N VAL A 455 -10.26 3.47 60.10
CA VAL A 455 -9.37 4.40 59.42
C VAL A 455 -9.63 4.30 57.92
N TRP A 456 -9.92 5.45 57.31
CA TRP A 456 -10.10 5.60 55.87
C TRP A 456 -8.81 6.17 55.29
N VAL A 457 -8.29 5.58 54.22
CA VAL A 457 -7.10 6.07 53.53
C VAL A 457 -7.47 6.36 52.08
N LYS A 458 -7.14 7.56 51.62
CA LYS A 458 -7.40 8.05 50.28
C LYS A 458 -6.09 8.19 49.50
N ASP A 459 -6.10 7.73 48.27
CA ASP A 459 -4.97 7.81 47.33
C ASP A 459 -4.93 9.17 46.58
N GLN A 460 -4.09 9.28 45.54
CA GLN A 460 -3.98 10.51 44.74
C GLN A 460 -5.15 10.74 43.78
N ALA A 461 -5.84 9.68 43.37
CA ALA A 461 -7.00 9.74 42.48
C ALA A 461 -8.33 9.94 43.24
N GLY A 462 -8.29 9.85 44.57
CA GLY A 462 -9.44 10.03 45.45
C GLY A 462 -10.14 8.72 45.84
N ASN A 463 -9.63 7.56 45.44
CA ASN A 463 -10.20 6.27 45.84
C ASN A 463 -9.92 6.02 47.33
N VAL A 464 -10.84 5.35 48.03
CA VAL A 464 -10.79 5.20 49.50
C VAL A 464 -10.77 3.75 49.92
N GLY A 465 -9.70 3.33 50.58
CA GLY A 465 -9.57 2.07 51.29
C GLY A 465 -9.86 2.23 52.78
N THR A 466 -10.31 1.17 53.45
CA THR A 466 -10.68 1.22 54.87
C THR A 466 -10.15 0.03 55.65
N ALA A 467 -9.71 0.26 56.89
CA ALA A 467 -9.38 -0.80 57.84
C ALA A 467 -9.91 -0.46 59.24
N SER A 468 -10.12 -1.47 60.08
CA SER A 468 -10.56 -1.31 61.46
C SER A 468 -9.69 -2.12 62.42
N ILE A 469 -9.52 -1.59 63.63
CA ILE A 469 -8.87 -2.30 64.73
C ILE A 469 -9.70 -2.17 66.01
N SER A 470 -9.75 -3.23 66.80
CA SER A 470 -10.40 -3.23 68.12
C SER A 470 -9.35 -3.13 69.21
N ILE A 471 -9.42 -2.07 70.03
CA ILE A 471 -8.53 -1.83 71.15
C ILE A 471 -9.35 -1.73 72.44
N ARG A 472 -8.97 -2.47 73.48
CA ARG A 472 -9.66 -2.38 74.78
C ARG A 472 -9.07 -1.25 75.63
N LYS A 473 -9.92 -0.36 76.12
CA LYS A 473 -9.61 0.57 77.21
C LYS A 473 -9.72 -0.16 78.54
N LEU A 474 -8.66 -0.12 79.34
CA LEU A 474 -8.61 -0.70 80.69
C LEU A 474 -9.35 0.14 81.73
#